data_AF-A0A966NHL5-F1
#
_entry.id   AF-A0A966NHL5-F1
#
_cell.length_a   1.000
_cell.length_b   1.000
_cell.length_c   1.000
_cell.angle_alpha   90.00
_cell.angle_beta   90.00
_cell.angle_gamma   90.00
#
_symmetry.space_group_name_H-M   'P 1'
#
loop_
_entity.id
_entity.type
_entity.pdbx_description
1 polymer ?
#
loop_
_entity_poly.entity_id
_entity_poly.type
_entity_poly.pdbx_seq_one_letter_code
_entity_poly.pdbx_strand_id
1 'polypeptide(L)'
;MKRKVMIVSLIIAMTSTAVLANTCDSITEINALYRSVAEKKATDIQIKRLQQEVGVVADGKWGGMSEAAYIALLERCDSYSYPTDVVQIGNATITDFVTEKTVFEQRAIPVCTNQRLPIYGQAQAPKDPGAVIGGAIVGGVIGKIVTDNDGGAAVGALIGGAIANENQQNSTVTKVVGYENTTDCKDRYVNMPVKTEKGYAYSTIEFEVDGEPYTLEFKKR
;
A
#
# COMPACT_ATOMS: atom_id res chain seq x y z
N MET A 1 -38.64 -56.58 29.06
CA MET A 1 -37.21 -56.71 28.66
C MET A 1 -37.12 -57.21 27.22
N LYS A 2 -37.11 -56.32 26.21
CA LYS A 2 -36.70 -56.62 24.82
C LYS A 2 -36.18 -55.31 24.19
N ARG A 3 -34.85 -55.16 24.11
CA ARG A 3 -34.16 -54.08 23.39
C ARG A 3 -34.25 -54.40 21.90
N LYS A 4 -34.87 -53.53 21.10
CA LYS A 4 -34.78 -53.61 19.64
C LYS A 4 -33.44 -53.03 19.21
N VAL A 5 -32.57 -53.87 18.66
CA VAL A 5 -31.31 -53.46 18.04
C VAL A 5 -31.65 -52.83 16.69
N MET A 6 -31.39 -51.54 16.55
CA MET A 6 -31.51 -50.81 15.29
C MET A 6 -30.17 -50.95 14.57
N ILE A 7 -30.12 -51.80 13.54
CA ILE A 7 -28.98 -51.94 12.65
C ILE A 7 -28.95 -50.68 11.78
N VAL A 8 -28.00 -49.79 12.07
CA VAL A 8 -27.69 -48.63 11.22
C VAL A 8 -26.85 -49.15 10.06
N SER A 9 -27.45 -49.23 8.86
CA SER A 9 -26.74 -49.50 7.62
C SER A 9 -25.82 -48.32 7.31
N LEU A 10 -24.52 -48.50 7.59
CA LEU A 10 -23.45 -47.59 7.21
C LEU A 10 -23.26 -47.68 5.69
N ILE A 11 -23.91 -46.80 4.93
CA ILE A 11 -23.64 -46.61 3.51
C ILE A 11 -22.29 -45.88 3.41
N ILE A 12 -21.22 -46.65 3.24
CA ILE A 12 -19.91 -46.13 2.88
C ILE A 12 -20.01 -45.70 1.41
N ALA A 13 -20.25 -44.41 1.18
CA ALA A 13 -20.07 -43.82 -0.13
C ALA A 13 -18.57 -43.90 -0.46
N MET A 14 -18.17 -44.91 -1.23
CA MET A 14 -16.88 -44.91 -1.91
C MET A 14 -16.93 -43.81 -2.96
N THR A 15 -16.56 -42.59 -2.57
CA THR A 15 -16.08 -41.62 -3.56
C THR A 15 -14.76 -42.17 -4.07
N SER A 16 -14.83 -42.99 -5.11
CA SER A 16 -13.67 -43.24 -5.95
C SER A 16 -13.30 -41.91 -6.58
N THR A 17 -12.49 -41.12 -5.89
CA THR A 17 -11.60 -40.20 -6.57
C THR A 17 -10.69 -41.10 -7.37
N ALA A 18 -11.09 -41.40 -8.61
CA ALA A 18 -10.16 -41.89 -9.60
C ALA A 18 -9.01 -40.89 -9.54
N VAL A 19 -7.87 -41.35 -9.03
CA VAL A 19 -6.61 -40.64 -9.18
C VAL A 19 -6.49 -40.50 -10.68
N LEU A 20 -6.80 -39.31 -11.20
CA LEU A 20 -6.47 -38.95 -12.56
C LEU A 20 -4.94 -39.02 -12.57
N ALA A 21 -4.38 -40.17 -12.93
CA ALA A 21 -3.08 -40.20 -13.58
C ALA A 21 -3.14 -39.08 -14.60
N ASN A 22 -2.18 -38.16 -14.57
CA ASN A 22 -2.23 -36.91 -15.30
C ASN A 22 -2.40 -37.21 -16.79
N THR A 23 -3.65 -37.28 -17.26
CA THR A 23 -4.04 -37.88 -18.56
C THR A 23 -3.40 -37.15 -19.72
N CYS A 24 -2.96 -35.92 -19.46
CA CYS A 24 -2.31 -35.10 -20.43
C CYS A 24 -0.81 -35.45 -20.62
N ASP A 25 -0.12 -36.12 -19.67
CA ASP A 25 1.23 -36.70 -19.89
C ASP A 25 1.19 -37.78 -20.99
N SER A 26 0.08 -38.51 -21.08
CA SER A 26 -0.14 -39.57 -22.08
C SER A 26 -0.90 -39.07 -23.32
N ILE A 27 -1.05 -37.75 -23.52
CA ILE A 27 -1.89 -37.18 -24.59
C ILE A 27 -1.46 -37.63 -25.99
N THR A 28 -0.15 -37.85 -26.21
CA THR A 28 0.38 -38.39 -27.47
C THR A 28 -0.17 -39.77 -27.79
N GLU A 29 -0.23 -40.67 -26.79
CA GLU A 29 -0.78 -42.03 -26.95
C GLU A 29 -2.31 -42.00 -27.13
N ILE A 30 -3.00 -41.15 -26.36
CA ILE A 30 -4.44 -40.94 -26.46
C ILE A 30 -4.81 -40.41 -27.86
N ASN A 31 -4.04 -39.44 -28.39
CA ASN A 31 -4.25 -38.91 -29.74
C ASN A 31 -4.04 -39.97 -30.83
N ALA A 32 -3.05 -40.86 -30.67
CA ALA A 32 -2.84 -41.97 -31.59
C ALA A 32 -4.02 -42.97 -31.57
N LEU A 33 -4.58 -43.22 -30.37
CA LEU A 33 -5.76 -44.07 -30.21
C LEU A 33 -7.01 -43.43 -30.83
N TYR A 34 -7.24 -42.13 -30.61
CA TYR A 34 -8.33 -41.38 -31.24
C TYR A 34 -8.25 -41.40 -32.77
N ARG A 35 -7.06 -41.23 -33.37
CA ARG A 35 -6.88 -41.35 -34.83
C ARG A 35 -7.39 -42.70 -35.36
N SER A 36 -7.09 -43.79 -34.64
CA SER A 36 -7.55 -45.12 -35.02
C SER A 36 -9.09 -45.24 -34.96
N VAL A 37 -9.72 -44.57 -33.99
CA VAL A 37 -11.17 -44.52 -33.84
C VAL A 37 -11.82 -43.68 -34.95
N ALA A 38 -11.29 -42.49 -35.22
CA ALA A 38 -11.77 -41.57 -36.27
C ALA A 38 -11.65 -42.19 -37.67
N GLU A 39 -10.57 -42.93 -37.94
CA GLU A 39 -10.36 -43.64 -39.21
C GLU A 39 -11.18 -44.94 -39.33
N LYS A 40 -11.98 -45.28 -38.32
CA LYS A 40 -12.76 -46.54 -38.24
C LYS A 40 -11.89 -47.81 -38.32
N LYS A 41 -10.64 -47.72 -37.87
CA LYS A 41 -9.68 -48.83 -37.81
C LYS A 41 -9.52 -49.42 -36.40
N ALA A 42 -10.07 -48.75 -35.39
CA ALA A 42 -9.99 -49.21 -34.01
C ALA A 42 -10.86 -50.44 -33.75
N THR A 43 -10.34 -51.33 -32.90
CA THR A 43 -11.08 -52.44 -32.30
C THR A 43 -11.98 -51.96 -31.16
N ASP A 44 -12.98 -52.77 -30.79
CA ASP A 44 -13.85 -52.51 -29.62
C ASP A 44 -13.04 -52.28 -28.32
N ILE A 45 -11.93 -53.01 -28.15
CA ILE A 45 -11.01 -52.85 -27.02
C ILE A 45 -10.34 -51.48 -27.04
N GLN A 46 -9.89 -51.03 -28.21
CA GLN A 46 -9.26 -49.72 -28.39
C GLN A 46 -10.26 -48.58 -28.13
N ILE A 47 -11.51 -48.73 -28.57
CA ILE A 47 -12.57 -47.76 -28.29
C ILE A 47 -12.87 -47.69 -26.79
N LYS A 48 -13.02 -48.84 -26.13
CA LYS A 48 -13.24 -48.91 -24.66
C LYS A 48 -12.08 -48.32 -23.88
N ARG A 49 -10.84 -48.58 -24.29
CA ARG A 49 -9.66 -47.98 -23.69
C ARG A 49 -9.72 -46.46 -23.81
N LEU A 50 -9.97 -45.92 -25.00
CA LEU A 50 -10.07 -44.47 -25.18
C LEU A 50 -11.20 -43.85 -24.34
N GLN A 51 -12.35 -44.52 -24.27
CA GLN A 51 -13.47 -44.10 -23.42
C GLN A 51 -13.10 -44.06 -21.93
N GLN A 52 -12.30 -45.02 -21.45
CA GLN A 52 -11.77 -45.01 -20.10
C GLN A 52 -10.82 -43.83 -19.87
N GLU A 53 -9.90 -43.57 -20.81
CA GLU A 53 -8.93 -42.47 -20.73
C GLU A 53 -9.62 -41.09 -20.70
N VAL A 54 -10.68 -40.90 -21.48
CA VAL A 54 -11.45 -39.63 -21.50
C VAL A 54 -12.54 -39.56 -20.42
N GLY A 55 -12.69 -40.60 -19.58
CA GLY A 55 -13.58 -40.59 -18.43
C GLY A 55 -15.08 -40.76 -18.75
N VAL A 56 -15.42 -41.47 -19.83
CA VAL A 56 -16.81 -41.80 -20.20
C VAL A 56 -17.08 -43.30 -20.05
N VAL A 57 -18.37 -43.68 -20.17
CA VAL A 57 -18.75 -45.10 -20.14
C VAL A 57 -18.08 -45.86 -21.28
N ALA A 58 -17.35 -46.92 -20.93
CA ALA A 58 -16.61 -47.76 -21.86
C ALA A 58 -17.50 -48.82 -22.52
N ASP A 59 -18.39 -48.39 -23.39
CA ASP A 59 -19.36 -49.25 -24.08
C ASP A 59 -18.87 -49.78 -25.44
N GLY A 60 -17.70 -49.34 -25.92
CA GLY A 60 -17.12 -49.74 -27.20
C GLY A 60 -17.72 -49.06 -28.42
N LYS A 61 -18.60 -48.07 -28.21
CA LYS A 61 -19.25 -47.30 -29.27
C LYS A 61 -18.82 -45.85 -29.20
N TRP A 62 -18.03 -45.42 -30.18
CA TRP A 62 -17.65 -44.02 -30.26
C TRP A 62 -18.82 -43.15 -30.75
N GLY A 63 -19.32 -42.28 -29.87
CA GLY A 63 -20.45 -41.39 -30.15
C GLY A 63 -20.23 -39.98 -29.59
N GLY A 64 -21.26 -39.13 -29.66
CA GLY A 64 -21.13 -37.70 -29.33
C GLY A 64 -20.63 -37.40 -27.92
N MET A 65 -20.95 -38.25 -26.93
CA MET A 65 -20.42 -38.09 -25.57
C MET A 65 -18.92 -38.40 -25.47
N SER A 66 -18.46 -39.45 -26.15
CA SER A 66 -17.03 -39.79 -26.20
C SER A 66 -16.24 -38.73 -26.96
N GLU A 67 -16.79 -38.22 -28.06
CA GLU A 67 -16.22 -37.12 -28.83
C GLU A 67 -16.08 -35.85 -27.99
N ALA A 68 -17.16 -35.44 -27.32
CA ALA A 68 -17.15 -34.26 -26.45
C ALA A 68 -16.14 -34.39 -25.30
N ALA A 69 -16.03 -35.58 -24.69
CA ALA A 69 -15.07 -35.82 -23.63
C ALA A 69 -13.61 -35.78 -24.12
N TYR A 70 -13.34 -36.28 -25.33
CA TYR A 70 -12.02 -36.15 -25.96
C TYR A 70 -11.67 -34.69 -26.28
N ILE A 71 -12.62 -33.90 -26.79
CA ILE A 71 -12.41 -32.47 -27.04
C ILE A 71 -12.13 -31.72 -25.73
N ALA A 72 -12.90 -31.99 -24.67
CA ALA A 72 -12.67 -31.40 -23.35
C ALA A 72 -11.30 -31.79 -22.76
N LEU A 73 -10.82 -33.01 -23.04
CA LEU A 73 -9.46 -33.42 -22.70
C LEU A 73 -8.43 -32.58 -23.46
N LEU A 74 -8.60 -32.38 -24.78
CA LEU A 74 -7.70 -31.57 -25.59
C LEU A 74 -7.62 -30.12 -25.09
N GLU A 75 -8.77 -29.47 -24.83
CA GLU A 75 -8.80 -28.09 -24.30
C GLU A 75 -8.06 -27.96 -22.97
N ARG A 76 -8.21 -28.96 -22.09
CA ARG A 76 -7.48 -29.01 -20.82
C ARG A 76 -5.98 -29.18 -21.04
N CYS A 77 -5.58 -30.07 -21.94
CA CYS A 77 -4.17 -30.38 -22.18
C CYS A 77 -3.46 -29.32 -23.05
N ASP A 78 -4.17 -28.53 -23.86
CA ASP A 78 -3.61 -27.44 -24.69
C ASP A 78 -3.02 -26.30 -23.84
N SER A 79 -3.58 -26.10 -22.64
CA SER A 79 -3.05 -25.15 -21.64
C SER A 79 -1.95 -25.74 -20.74
N TYR A 80 -1.62 -27.02 -20.89
CA TYR A 80 -0.72 -27.72 -19.98
C TYR A 80 0.73 -27.66 -20.46
N SER A 81 1.57 -26.97 -19.70
CA SER A 81 3.03 -26.96 -19.93
C SER A 81 3.68 -28.20 -19.31
N TYR A 82 4.31 -29.03 -20.14
CA TYR A 82 5.16 -30.13 -19.68
C TYR A 82 6.61 -29.68 -19.55
N PRO A 83 7.36 -30.16 -18.54
CA PRO A 83 8.79 -30.05 -18.57
C PRO A 83 9.32 -30.89 -19.74
N THR A 84 10.01 -30.23 -20.67
CA THR A 84 10.74 -30.89 -21.76
C THR A 84 12.20 -31.06 -21.34
N ASP A 85 13.12 -30.97 -22.32
CA ASP A 85 14.56 -31.09 -22.09
C ASP A 85 15.05 -30.25 -20.91
N VAL A 86 15.87 -30.89 -20.07
CA VAL A 86 16.48 -30.25 -18.91
C VAL A 86 17.88 -29.78 -19.29
N VAL A 87 18.04 -28.47 -19.39
CA VAL A 87 19.36 -27.85 -19.57
C VAL A 87 19.99 -27.61 -18.20
N GLN A 88 21.16 -28.20 -17.96
CA GLN A 88 21.95 -27.93 -16.77
C GLN A 88 22.89 -26.75 -17.04
N ILE A 89 22.77 -25.70 -16.24
CA ILE A 89 23.60 -24.51 -16.34
C ILE A 89 24.77 -24.65 -15.37
N GLY A 90 26.00 -24.55 -15.90
CA GLY A 90 27.23 -24.68 -15.11
C GLY A 90 27.58 -23.44 -14.30
N ASN A 91 27.32 -22.25 -14.85
CA ASN A 91 27.66 -20.96 -14.23
C ASN A 91 26.47 -20.00 -14.28
N ALA A 92 26.16 -19.38 -13.14
CA ALA A 92 25.19 -18.30 -13.06
C ALA A 92 25.71 -17.21 -12.11
N THR A 93 25.41 -15.95 -12.43
CA THR A 93 25.81 -14.79 -11.62
C THR A 93 24.58 -14.21 -10.94
N ILE A 94 24.63 -14.04 -9.62
CA ILE A 94 23.56 -13.37 -8.85
C ILE A 94 24.02 -11.98 -8.46
N THR A 95 23.23 -10.96 -8.81
CA THR A 95 23.46 -9.58 -8.40
C THR A 95 22.35 -9.10 -7.49
N ASP A 96 22.71 -8.54 -6.33
CA ASP A 96 21.75 -8.02 -5.36
C ASP A 96 21.55 -6.51 -5.51
N PHE A 97 20.28 -6.09 -5.49
CA PHE A 97 19.89 -4.69 -5.50
C PHE A 97 19.34 -4.31 -4.13
N VAL A 98 19.86 -3.20 -3.60
CA VAL A 98 19.45 -2.65 -2.30
C VAL A 98 18.80 -1.28 -2.50
N THR A 99 17.76 -1.01 -1.72
CA THR A 99 17.13 0.31 -1.64
C THR A 99 17.62 1.03 -0.40
N GLU A 100 17.98 2.30 -0.56
CA GLU A 100 18.25 3.18 0.57
C GLU A 100 17.01 4.06 0.82
N LYS A 101 16.52 4.04 2.06
CA LYS A 101 15.38 4.86 2.48
C LYS A 101 15.81 5.78 3.61
N THR A 102 15.62 7.08 3.42
CA THR A 102 15.77 8.05 4.50
C THR A 102 14.57 7.98 5.42
N VAL A 103 14.80 7.72 6.70
CA VAL A 103 13.78 7.71 7.74
C VAL A 103 13.71 9.11 8.34
N PHE A 104 12.49 9.63 8.42
CA PHE A 104 12.19 10.92 9.03
C PHE A 104 11.50 10.71 10.38
N GLU A 105 11.91 11.48 11.37
CA GLU A 105 11.24 11.55 12.68
C GLU A 105 10.75 12.98 12.92
N GLN A 106 9.60 13.11 13.58
CA GLN A 106 9.13 14.40 14.03
C GLN A 106 9.93 14.84 15.25
N ARG A 107 10.62 15.97 15.14
CA ARG A 107 11.27 16.63 16.27
C ARG A 107 10.65 17.99 16.50
N ALA A 108 10.42 18.31 17.78
CA ALA A 108 10.07 19.65 18.21
C ALA A 108 11.32 20.53 18.12
N ILE A 109 11.21 21.61 17.34
CA ILE A 109 12.21 22.68 17.33
C ILE A 109 11.56 23.91 17.97
N PRO A 110 12.16 24.49 19.01
CA PRO A 110 11.65 25.72 19.60
C PRO A 110 11.84 26.87 18.62
N VAL A 111 10.74 27.51 18.24
CA VAL A 111 10.75 28.75 17.45
C VAL A 111 10.40 29.90 18.39
N CYS A 112 11.40 30.74 18.66
CA CYS A 112 11.27 31.85 19.59
C CYS A 112 11.06 33.17 18.84
N THR A 113 10.08 33.94 19.27
CA THR A 113 9.82 35.30 18.77
C THR A 113 9.96 36.28 19.91
N ASN A 114 10.76 37.32 19.72
CA ASN A 114 10.82 38.42 20.66
C ASN A 114 9.59 39.30 20.49
N GLN A 115 8.84 39.48 21.56
CA GLN A 115 7.66 40.31 21.63
C GLN A 115 7.91 41.45 22.61
N ARG A 116 7.39 42.63 22.27
CA ARG A 116 7.49 43.80 23.14
C ARG A 116 6.09 44.16 23.61
N LEU A 117 5.74 43.73 24.82
CA LEU A 117 4.41 43.92 25.39
C LEU A 117 4.32 45.27 26.10
N PRO A 118 3.23 46.04 25.90
CA PRO A 118 3.02 47.30 26.61
C PRO A 118 2.62 47.05 28.07
N ILE A 119 3.26 47.79 28.99
CA ILE A 119 2.87 47.83 30.40
C ILE A 119 1.96 49.05 30.60
N TYR A 120 0.72 48.82 31.05
CA TYR A 120 -0.24 49.88 31.32
C TYR A 120 -0.15 50.35 32.77
N GLY A 121 -0.14 51.66 32.95
CA GLY A 121 -0.13 52.31 34.26
C GLY A 121 -1.11 53.46 34.31
N GLN A 122 -1.50 53.83 35.53
CA GLN A 122 -2.32 55.01 35.76
C GLN A 122 -1.43 56.24 35.73
N ALA A 123 -1.69 57.18 34.82
CA ALA A 123 -1.07 58.49 34.79
C ALA A 123 -2.11 59.56 35.08
N GLN A 124 -1.74 60.60 35.82
CA GLN A 124 -2.60 61.78 35.98
C GLN A 124 -2.77 62.46 34.62
N ALA A 125 -4.01 62.74 34.26
CA ALA A 125 -4.35 63.45 33.04
C ALA A 125 -3.58 64.78 33.01
N PRO A 126 -2.94 65.12 31.88
CA PRO A 126 -2.40 66.46 31.70
C PRO A 126 -3.49 67.50 31.98
N LYS A 127 -3.18 68.57 32.72
CA LYS A 127 -4.12 69.67 33.01
C LYS A 127 -4.45 70.51 31.77
N ASP A 128 -3.83 70.21 30.63
CA ASP A 128 -4.11 70.84 29.35
C ASP A 128 -5.23 70.09 28.60
N PRO A 129 -6.40 70.73 28.41
CA PRO A 129 -7.55 70.13 27.72
C PRO A 129 -7.31 69.85 26.22
N GLY A 130 -6.14 70.21 25.68
CA GLY A 130 -5.74 69.94 24.29
C GLY A 130 -4.86 68.68 24.09
N ALA A 131 -4.38 68.04 25.16
CA ALA A 131 -3.44 66.91 25.06
C ALA A 131 -4.10 65.53 25.13
N VAL A 132 -5.37 65.45 25.53
CA VAL A 132 -6.13 64.20 25.55
C VAL A 132 -7.01 64.17 24.29
N ILE A 133 -6.38 63.86 23.15
CA ILE A 133 -7.15 63.35 22.01
C ILE A 133 -7.76 62.04 22.49
N GLY A 134 -9.05 62.07 22.79
CA GLY A 134 -9.89 60.92 23.09
C GLY A 134 -9.95 60.00 21.88
N GLY A 135 -8.91 59.19 21.71
CA GLY A 135 -8.87 58.13 20.73
C GLY A 135 -9.56 56.91 21.31
N ALA A 136 -10.84 56.70 20.96
CA ALA A 136 -11.44 55.38 21.05
C ALA A 136 -10.51 54.40 20.32
N ILE A 137 -10.05 53.34 21.02
CA ILE A 137 -9.39 52.23 20.35
C ILE A 137 -10.46 51.58 19.46
N VAL A 138 -10.48 51.97 18.20
CA VAL A 138 -11.08 51.15 17.15
C VAL A 138 -10.23 49.88 17.11
N GLY A 139 -10.81 48.79 17.59
CA GLY A 139 -10.25 47.44 17.48
C GLY A 139 -10.12 47.03 16.02
N GLY A 140 -9.08 47.50 15.36
CA GLY A 140 -8.67 47.09 14.03
C GLY A 140 -7.31 46.41 14.13
N VAL A 141 -7.32 45.08 14.21
CA VAL A 141 -6.12 44.27 13.96
C VAL A 141 -5.73 44.50 12.50
N ILE A 142 -4.89 45.51 12.23
CA ILE A 142 -4.20 45.66 10.94
C ILE A 142 -2.71 45.48 11.21
N GLY A 143 -2.33 44.22 11.31
CA GLY A 143 -0.97 43.76 11.10
C GLY A 143 -1.00 42.69 10.00
N LYS A 144 -1.31 43.10 8.77
CA LYS A 144 -1.07 42.24 7.59
C LYS A 144 0.44 42.15 7.43
N ILE A 145 1.06 41.09 7.92
CA ILE A 145 2.37 40.65 7.44
C ILE A 145 2.10 39.46 6.53
N VAL A 146 1.86 39.79 5.26
CA VAL A 146 2.10 38.85 4.17
C VAL A 146 3.60 38.90 3.94
N THR A 147 4.33 37.99 4.56
CA THR A 147 5.62 37.55 4.04
C THR A 147 5.35 36.24 3.33
N ASP A 148 4.94 36.33 2.07
CA ASP A 148 5.15 35.23 1.15
C ASP A 148 6.67 35.14 0.93
N ASN A 149 7.21 33.94 1.12
CA ASN A 149 8.62 33.54 1.09
C ASN A 149 9.45 33.80 2.36
N ASP A 150 9.70 32.70 3.07
CA ASP A 150 10.97 32.31 3.70
C ASP A 150 11.83 33.44 4.31
N GLY A 151 11.59 33.74 5.59
CA GLY A 151 12.60 34.36 6.46
C GLY A 151 12.34 35.78 6.98
N GLY A 152 11.12 36.32 6.87
CA GLY A 152 10.78 37.68 7.34
C GLY A 152 10.20 37.72 8.75
N ALA A 153 10.96 38.25 9.72
CA ALA A 153 10.46 38.54 11.06
C ALA A 153 9.29 39.54 11.01
N ALA A 154 8.10 39.04 11.29
CA ALA A 154 6.86 39.79 11.35
C ALA A 154 6.76 40.58 12.67
N VAL A 155 7.49 41.70 12.80
CA VAL A 155 7.41 42.56 13.98
C VAL A 155 6.20 43.47 13.86
N GLY A 156 5.09 43.07 14.47
CA GLY A 156 3.84 43.83 14.49
C GLY A 156 4.00 45.18 15.17
N ALA A 157 3.65 46.26 14.46
CA ALA A 157 3.50 47.59 15.04
C ALA A 157 2.24 47.60 15.94
N LEU A 158 2.42 47.81 17.24
CA LEU A 158 1.32 48.09 18.17
C LEU A 158 1.25 49.61 18.40
N ILE A 159 0.17 50.23 17.94
CA ILE A 159 -0.14 51.65 18.16
C ILE A 159 -0.78 51.80 19.55
N GLY A 160 -0.10 52.49 20.47
CA GLY A 160 -0.60 52.75 21.82
C GLY A 160 -1.53 53.96 21.88
N GLY A 161 -2.82 53.73 22.14
CA GLY A 161 -3.79 54.77 22.50
C GLY A 161 -3.95 54.90 24.01
N ALA A 162 -4.30 56.09 24.50
CA ALA A 162 -4.63 56.33 25.90
C ALA A 162 -6.14 56.15 26.11
N ILE A 163 -6.55 55.40 27.14
CA ILE A 163 -7.97 55.20 27.49
C ILE A 163 -8.28 56.10 28.68
N ALA A 164 -9.18 57.08 28.48
CA ALA A 164 -9.68 57.94 29.54
C ALA A 164 -10.87 57.27 30.24
N ASN A 165 -10.83 57.19 31.57
CA ASN A 165 -11.93 56.70 32.39
C ASN A 165 -12.76 57.90 32.86
N GLU A 166 -14.00 58.06 32.37
CA GLU A 166 -14.84 59.23 32.66
C GLU A 166 -15.45 59.25 34.07
N ASN A 167 -15.34 58.17 34.85
CA ASN A 167 -16.16 57.96 36.06
C ASN A 167 -15.45 58.08 37.42
N GLN A 168 -14.29 58.75 37.53
CA GLN A 168 -13.72 59.09 38.85
C GLN A 168 -13.24 60.54 38.91
N GLN A 169 -13.58 61.23 40.00
CA GLN A 169 -13.23 62.63 40.31
C GLN A 169 -11.71 62.93 40.36
N ASN A 170 -10.87 61.94 40.09
CA ASN A 170 -9.45 62.08 39.83
C ASN A 170 -9.19 61.57 38.41
N SER A 171 -8.87 62.48 37.49
CA SER A 171 -8.62 62.22 36.08
C SER A 171 -7.39 61.31 35.88
N THR A 172 -7.51 60.01 36.11
CA THR A 172 -6.45 59.04 35.84
C THR A 172 -6.70 58.40 34.49
N VAL A 173 -5.73 58.57 33.59
CA VAL A 173 -5.74 58.01 32.24
C VAL A 173 -4.89 56.74 32.29
N THR A 174 -5.40 55.65 31.73
CA THR A 174 -4.59 54.45 31.54
C THR A 174 -3.73 54.64 30.30
N LYS A 175 -2.41 54.74 30.50
CA LYS A 175 -1.42 54.97 29.44
C LYS A 175 -0.39 53.84 29.44
N VAL A 176 0.18 53.54 28.28
CA VAL A 176 1.39 52.71 28.18
C VAL A 176 2.54 53.47 28.85
N VAL A 177 2.95 53.02 30.04
CA VAL A 177 4.00 53.65 30.86
C VAL A 177 5.38 53.01 30.63
N GLY A 178 5.42 51.88 29.95
CA GLY A 178 6.65 51.17 29.63
C GLY A 178 6.39 50.02 28.69
N TYR A 179 7.46 49.32 28.33
CA TYR A 179 7.40 48.11 27.55
C TYR A 179 8.27 47.05 28.20
N GLU A 180 7.77 45.83 28.22
CA GLU A 180 8.52 44.65 28.64
C GLU A 180 8.88 43.84 27.39
N ASN A 181 10.17 43.51 27.24
CA ASN A 181 10.60 42.58 26.23
C ASN A 181 10.40 41.17 26.79
N THR A 182 9.58 40.37 26.13
CA THR A 182 9.40 38.96 26.44
C THR A 182 9.77 38.11 25.23
N THR A 183 10.25 36.89 25.47
CA THR A 183 10.54 35.92 24.41
C THR A 183 9.50 34.82 24.49
N ASP A 184 8.65 34.73 23.47
CA ASP A 184 7.64 33.67 23.33
C ASP A 184 8.19 32.56 22.44
N CYS A 185 8.45 31.38 23.04
CA CYS A 185 8.93 30.20 22.32
C CYS A 185 7.80 29.20 22.15
N LYS A 186 7.56 28.76 20.92
CA LYS A 186 6.59 27.71 20.61
C LYS A 186 7.29 26.57 19.88
N ASP A 187 6.96 25.34 20.26
CA ASP A 187 7.46 24.16 19.59
C ASP A 187 6.81 24.03 18.22
N ARG A 188 7.65 23.93 17.19
CA ARG A 188 7.24 23.56 15.84
C ARG A 188 7.77 22.17 15.54
N TYR A 189 6.86 21.25 15.23
CA TYR A 189 7.24 19.91 14.80
C TYR A 189 7.63 19.93 13.33
N VAL A 190 8.85 19.46 13.05
CA VAL A 190 9.33 19.28 11.67
C VAL A 190 9.85 17.86 11.49
N ASN A 191 9.73 17.35 10.26
CA ASN A 191 10.28 16.04 9.88
C ASN A 191 11.79 16.21 9.66
N MET A 192 12.61 15.64 10.54
CA MET A 192 14.07 15.61 10.37
C MET A 192 14.52 14.24 9.85
N PRO A 193 15.44 14.18 8.86
CA PRO A 193 16.08 12.93 8.47
C PRO A 193 16.99 12.46 9.62
N VAL A 194 16.72 11.28 10.16
CA VAL A 194 17.45 10.76 11.33
C VAL A 194 18.42 9.64 10.99
N LYS A 195 18.10 8.83 9.97
CA LYS A 195 18.94 7.73 9.52
C LYS A 195 18.60 7.32 8.08
N THR A 196 19.55 6.66 7.43
CA THR A 196 19.33 5.95 6.18
C THR A 196 19.27 4.45 6.49
N GLU A 197 18.15 3.83 6.17
CA GLU A 197 17.99 2.38 6.25
C GLU A 197 18.29 1.78 4.87
N LYS A 198 19.17 0.77 4.84
CA LYS A 198 19.43 -0.03 3.64
C LYS A 198 18.64 -1.33 3.73
N GLY A 199 17.79 -1.59 2.74
CA GLY A 199 16.97 -2.79 2.65
C GLY A 199 17.22 -3.54 1.36
N TYR A 200 17.12 -4.86 1.41
CA TYR A 200 17.09 -5.69 0.20
C TYR A 200 15.85 -5.36 -0.63
N ALA A 201 16.02 -5.19 -1.94
CA ALA A 201 14.94 -4.92 -2.86
C ALA A 201 14.59 -6.17 -3.69
N TYR A 202 15.55 -6.62 -4.49
CA TYR A 202 15.45 -7.78 -5.37
C TYR A 202 16.85 -8.24 -5.78
N SER A 203 16.93 -9.38 -6.45
CA SER A 203 18.16 -9.89 -7.07
C SER A 203 17.90 -10.18 -8.54
N THR A 204 18.93 -10.11 -9.35
CA THR A 204 18.91 -10.69 -10.70
C THR A 204 19.79 -11.92 -10.75
N ILE A 205 19.37 -12.92 -11.52
CA ILE A 205 20.21 -14.05 -11.92
C ILE A 205 20.48 -13.96 -13.41
N GLU A 206 21.76 -14.00 -13.78
CA GLU A 206 22.22 -14.04 -15.16
C GLU A 206 22.80 -15.43 -15.45
N PHE A 207 22.33 -16.05 -16.54
CA PHE A 207 22.74 -17.38 -16.97
C PHE A 207 22.63 -17.52 -18.48
N GLU A 208 23.35 -18.47 -19.06
CA GLU A 208 23.35 -18.73 -20.50
C GLU A 208 22.58 -20.03 -20.81
N VAL A 209 21.71 -19.99 -21.82
CA VAL A 209 21.02 -21.16 -22.39
C VAL A 209 21.26 -21.15 -23.89
N ASP A 210 21.83 -22.23 -24.42
CA ASP A 210 22.12 -22.39 -25.86
C ASP A 210 22.94 -21.25 -26.49
N GLY A 211 23.87 -20.65 -25.73
CA GLY A 211 24.68 -19.52 -26.20
C GLY A 211 24.02 -18.15 -26.03
N GLU A 212 22.78 -18.10 -25.54
CA GLU A 212 22.04 -16.86 -25.33
C GLU A 212 22.00 -16.49 -23.83
N PRO A 213 22.34 -15.23 -23.47
CA PRO A 213 22.27 -14.78 -22.10
C PRO A 213 20.83 -14.43 -21.69
N TYR A 214 20.42 -14.90 -20.52
CA TYR A 214 19.15 -14.60 -19.88
C TYR A 214 19.40 -13.87 -18.56
N THR A 215 18.54 -12.91 -18.25
CA THR A 215 18.53 -12.24 -16.94
C THR A 215 17.12 -12.26 -16.38
N LEU A 216 16.97 -12.83 -15.19
CA LEU A 216 15.68 -12.91 -14.48
C LEU A 216 15.76 -12.19 -13.15
N GLU A 217 14.74 -11.40 -12.84
CA GLU A 217 14.56 -10.81 -11.51
C GLU A 217 13.86 -11.80 -10.58
N PHE A 218 14.33 -11.90 -9.34
CA PHE A 218 13.70 -12.71 -8.30
C PHE A 218 13.88 -12.08 -6.90
N LYS A 219 13.10 -12.57 -5.94
CA LYS A 219 13.29 -12.26 -4.52
C LYS A 219 13.81 -13.49 -3.79
N LYS A 220 14.88 -13.31 -3.01
CA LYS A 220 15.38 -14.32 -2.07
C LYS A 220 14.29 -14.63 -1.03
N ARG A 221 14.07 -15.92 -0.75
CA ARG A 221 13.14 -16.40 0.30
C ARG A 221 13.76 -16.31 1.68
#